data_AF-A0A530GNA0-F1
#
_entry.id   AF-A0A530GNA0-F1
#
_cell.length_a   1.000
_cell.length_b   1.000
_cell.length_c   1.000
_cell.angle_alpha   90.00
_cell.angle_beta   90.00
_cell.angle_gamma   90.00
#
_symmetry.space_group_name_H-M   'P 1'
#
loop_
_entity.id
_entity.type
_entity.pdbx_description
1 polymer ?
#
loop_
_entity_poly.entity_id
_entity_poly.type
_entity_poly.pdbx_seq_one_letter_code
_entity_poly.pdbx_strand_id
1 'polypeptide(L)' 'IVITHRPSIAAACDRVMVLRGGVIEAFGPSAEVLRQPGAQRSTVVTGSFAPVIRASQTIRRGS' A
#
# COMPACT_ATOMS: atom_id res chain seq x y z
N ILE A 1 10.32 1.99 1.57
CA ILE A 1 9.32 1.14 0.85
C ILE A 1 10.09 -0.01 0.23
N VAL A 2 9.64 -1.26 0.41
CA VAL A 2 10.25 -2.47 -0.17
C VAL A 2 9.33 -2.98 -1.28
N ILE A 3 9.90 -3.29 -2.46
CA ILE A 3 9.18 -3.88 -3.59
C ILE A 3 9.81 -5.23 -3.88
N THR A 4 9.02 -6.29 -3.86
CA THR A 4 9.53 -7.66 -3.99
C THR A 4 8.46 -8.59 -4.52
N HIS A 5 8.90 -9.61 -5.25
CA HIS A 5 8.06 -10.75 -5.64
C HIS A 5 8.13 -11.91 -4.64
N ARG A 6 8.95 -11.80 -3.58
CA ARG A 6 9.13 -12.84 -2.56
C ARG A 6 8.27 -12.54 -1.33
N PRO A 7 7.20 -13.31 -1.05
CA PRO A 7 6.31 -13.06 0.09
C PRO A 7 7.03 -13.10 1.44
N SER A 8 8.09 -13.90 1.59
CA SER A 8 8.88 -13.99 2.82
C SER A 8 9.55 -12.67 3.21
N ILE A 9 9.92 -11.84 2.22
CA ILE A 9 10.50 -10.52 2.47
C ILE A 9 9.40 -9.53 2.84
N ALA A 10 8.24 -9.60 2.18
CA ALA A 10 7.08 -8.77 2.49
C ALA A 10 6.52 -9.04 3.91
N ALA A 11 6.65 -10.27 4.40
CA ALA A 11 6.22 -10.68 5.74
C ALA A 11 6.99 -9.99 6.87
N ALA A 12 8.21 -9.51 6.60
CA ALA A 12 9.01 -8.76 7.58
C ALA A 12 8.60 -7.28 7.69
N CYS A 13 7.69 -6.79 6.83
CA CYS A 13 7.22 -5.41 6.86
C CYS A 13 5.99 -5.26 7.78
N ASP A 14 5.77 -4.07 8.32
CA ASP A 14 4.57 -3.79 9.13
C ASP A 14 3.29 -3.74 8.28
N ARG A 15 3.41 -3.18 7.07
CA ARG A 15 2.31 -3.04 6.11
C ARG A 15 2.73 -3.51 4.72
N VAL A 16 1.79 -4.11 3.99
CA VAL A 16 1.99 -4.64 2.65
C VAL A 16 0.90 -4.13 1.71
N MET A 17 1.29 -3.81 0.48
CA MET A 17 0.40 -3.53 -0.64
C MET A 17 0.61 -4.60 -1.71
N VAL A 18 -0.46 -5.25 -2.15
CA VAL A 18 -0.41 -6.20 -3.28
C VAL A 18 -0.87 -5.48 -4.53
N LEU A 19 -0.02 -5.49 -5.55
CA LEU A 19 -0.33 -4.97 -6.88
C LEU A 19 -0.55 -6.11 -7.86
N ARG A 20 -1.60 -5.99 -8.67
CA ARG A 20 -1.87 -6.91 -9.79
C ARG A 20 -2.38 -6.09 -10.97
N GLY A 21 -1.71 -6.17 -12.12
CA GLY A 21 -2.15 -5.46 -13.33
C GLY A 21 -2.28 -3.94 -13.17
N GLY A 22 -1.43 -3.31 -12.36
CA GLY A 22 -1.47 -1.86 -12.13
C GLY A 22 -2.53 -1.38 -11.14
N VAL A 23 -3.30 -2.29 -10.53
CA VAL A 23 -4.29 -1.96 -9.49
C VAL A 23 -3.85 -2.47 -8.11
N ILE A 24 -4.30 -1.79 -7.07
CA ILE A 24 -4.14 -2.23 -5.67
C ILE A 24 -5.20 -3.29 -5.39
N GLU A 25 -4.75 -4.52 -5.17
CA GLU A 25 -5.62 -5.65 -4.85
C GLU A 25 -5.88 -5.76 -3.35
N ALA A 26 -4.87 -5.44 -2.53
CA ALA A 26 -4.97 -5.43 -1.08
C ALA A 26 -3.95 -4.46 -0.46
N PHE A 27 -4.31 -3.88 0.69
CA PHE A 27 -3.40 -3.06 1.50
C PHE A 27 -3.75 -3.18 2.98
N GLY A 28 -2.76 -3.42 3.84
CA GLY A 28 -3.00 -3.57 5.28
C GLY A 28 -1.79 -4.14 6.03
N PRO A 29 -1.98 -4.54 7.31
CA PRO A 29 -0.95 -5.24 8.09
C PRO A 29 -0.47 -6.50 7.38
N SER A 30 0.83 -6.76 7.39
CA SER A 30 1.43 -7.88 6.64
C SER A 30 0.82 -9.23 7.00
N ALA A 31 0.57 -9.49 8.29
CA ALA A 31 -0.09 -10.71 8.73
C ALA A 31 -1.51 -10.85 8.16
N GLU A 32 -2.30 -9.78 8.06
CA GLU A 32 -3.66 -9.82 7.51
C GLU A 32 -3.67 -10.05 6.00
N VAL A 33 -2.78 -9.36 5.28
CA VAL A 33 -2.70 -9.42 3.82
C VAL A 33 -2.09 -10.76 3.34
N LEU A 34 -1.09 -11.31 4.05
CA LEU A 34 -0.36 -12.50 3.63
C LEU A 34 -0.93 -13.83 4.16
N ARG A 35 -1.90 -13.80 5.09
CA ARG A 35 -2.53 -15.02 5.67
C ARG A 35 -3.48 -15.75 4.72
N GLN A 36 -3.93 -15.16 3.62
CA GLN A 36 -4.87 -15.79 2.71
C GLN A 36 -4.16 -16.79 1.77
N PRO A 37 -4.40 -18.11 1.89
CA PRO A 37 -3.82 -19.10 1.00
C PRO A 37 -4.60 -19.04 -0.32
N GLY A 38 -4.08 -18.27 -1.27
CA GLY A 38 -4.71 -18.03 -2.56
C GLY A 38 -5.50 -16.72 -2.56
N ALA A 39 -5.16 -15.86 -3.51
CA ALA A 39 -5.79 -14.56 -3.71
C ALA A 39 -7.32 -14.68 -3.89
N GLN A 40 -8.12 -14.37 -2.86
CA GLN A 40 -9.54 -14.05 -3.06
C GLN A 40 -10.21 -13.38 -1.84
N ARG A 41 -9.94 -12.09 -1.63
CA ARG A 41 -11.00 -11.09 -1.39
C ARG A 41 -10.43 -9.69 -1.53
N SER A 42 -10.64 -9.13 -2.71
CA SER A 42 -10.52 -7.70 -2.96
C SER A 42 -11.53 -6.98 -2.06
N THR A 43 -11.05 -6.46 -0.92
CA THR A 43 -11.73 -5.35 -0.26
C THR A 43 -11.11 -4.11 -0.87
N VAL A 44 -11.76 -3.58 -1.90
CA VAL A 44 -11.43 -2.29 -2.48
C VAL A 44 -11.56 -1.25 -1.37
N VAL A 45 -10.45 -0.91 -0.72
CA VAL A 45 -10.38 0.30 0.10
C VAL A 45 -10.09 1.43 -0.88
N THR A 46 -11.14 2.06 -1.40
CA THR A 46 -11.08 3.38 -2.04
C THR A 46 -10.71 4.40 -0.97
N GLY A 47 -9.44 4.42 -0.58
CA GLY A 47 -8.83 5.47 0.21
C GLY A 47 -7.90 6.25 -0.69
N SER A 48 -8.31 7.45 -1.12
CA SER A 48 -7.45 8.36 -1.86
C SER A 48 -6.28 8.80 -0.98
N PHE A 49 -5.04 8.45 -1.36
CA PHE A 49 -3.80 8.94 -0.74
C PHE A 49 -3.33 10.29 -1.31
N ALA A 50 -4.17 10.96 -2.11
CA ALA A 50 -3.89 12.29 -2.65
C ALA A 50 -3.64 13.43 -1.63
N PRO A 51 -4.11 13.42 -0.37
CA PRO A 51 -3.90 14.58 0.51
C PRO A 51 -2.45 14.73 0.98
N VAL A 52 -1.64 13.67 1.00
CA VAL A 52 -0.26 13.74 1.54
C VAL A 52 0.68 14.53 0.60
N ILE A 53 0.44 14.50 -0.71
CA ILE A 53 1.34 15.15 -1.68
C ILE A 53 1.14 16.68 -1.72
N ARG A 54 -0.05 17.20 -1.42
CA ARG A 54 -0.32 18.66 -1.49
C ARG A 54 0.17 19.45 -0.27
N ALA A 55 0.38 18.80 0.88
CA ALA A 55 0.80 19.50 2.10
C ALA A 55 2.25 20.03 2.05
N SER A 56 3.10 19.52 1.15
CA SER A 56 4.50 19.94 1.04
C SER A 56 4.73 21.12 0.08
N GLN A 57 3.74 21.53 -0.72
CA GLN A 57 3.91 22.59 -1.72
C GLN A 57 3.46 23.99 -1.28
N THR A 58 2.81 24.16 -0.13
CA THR A 58 2.33 25.47 0.33
C THR A 58 3.31 26.25 1.20
N ILE A 59 4.44 25.66 1.63
CA ILE A 59 5.44 26.34 2.46
C ILE A 59 6.58 26.90 1.60
N ARG A 60 6.28 27.74 0.60
CA ARG A 60 7.25 28.68 -0.03
C ARG A 60 6.52 29.68 -0.92
N ARG A 61 5.83 30.67 -0.34
CA ARG A 61 5.74 32.03 -0.91
C ARG A 61 5.05 33.01 0.06
N GLY A 62 5.64 34.19 0.19
CA GLY A 62 5.22 35.33 1.02
C GLY A 62 6.12 35.45 2.25
N SER A 63 7.12 36.34 2.39
CA SER A 63 7.33 37.73 1.94
C SER A 63 6.18 38.66 2.25
#